data_AF-A0A067KLV3-F1
#
_entry.id   AF-A0A067KLV3-F1
#
_cell.length_a   1.000
_cell.length_b   1.000
_cell.length_c   1.000
_cell.angle_alpha   90.00
_cell.angle_beta   90.00
_cell.angle_gamma   90.00
#
_symmetry.space_group_name_H-M   'P 1'
#
loop_
_entity.id
_entity.type
_entity.pdbx_description
1 polymer ?
#
loop_
_entity_poly.entity_id
_entity_poly.type
_entity_poly.pdbx_seq_one_letter_code
_entity_poly.pdbx_strand_id
1 'polypeptide(L)'
;MGIFDSLSYSTSTSSTHLRGKIKSDSFQNIDDALASFDLILRSNRSPPVMELNKILSALVRMKHYATVISLSKQMEMFGISHDICSFNILINCFRHLDCVDFGYSLMGKLFKLGFKPNIIRLTTLIHGLCREDKFVEAVDLFDDIVEKGLQPDVCTYSIMVNGLSKEGLLHEALMVFRKMEGNGCLPDSCSYNVIIQGYLRHKDVSMAKQFIDEMVGKGFSADATTLELVVNDDLLVKKLLSCSKSSQSES
;
A
#
# COMPACT_ATOMS: atom_id res chain seq x y z
N MET A 1 -21.02 61.46 32.93
CA MET A 1 -22.41 61.60 32.43
C MET A 1 -22.45 60.91 31.06
N GLY A 2 -23.14 59.81 30.79
CA GLY A 2 -24.05 58.94 31.59
C GLY A 2 -23.33 57.72 32.22
N ILE A 3 -23.80 57.13 33.33
CA ILE A 3 -25.14 56.56 33.66
C ILE A 3 -25.32 55.25 32.87
N PHE A 4 -24.79 54.13 33.39
CA PHE A 4 -25.43 53.13 34.31
C PHE A 4 -26.44 52.22 33.58
N ASP A 5 -26.54 50.91 33.76
CA ASP A 5 -25.76 49.88 34.46
C ASP A 5 -26.52 48.55 34.30
N SER A 6 -25.82 47.42 34.45
CA SER A 6 -26.36 46.09 34.86
C SER A 6 -27.39 45.41 33.94
N LEU A 7 -27.19 44.17 33.50
CA LEU A 7 -27.00 42.99 34.35
C LEU A 7 -25.91 42.06 33.85
N SER A 8 -25.23 41.54 34.84
CA SER A 8 -24.08 40.66 34.78
C SER A 8 -24.47 39.23 35.20
N TYR A 9 -23.60 38.28 34.85
CA TYR A 9 -23.43 36.96 35.45
C TYR A 9 -24.50 35.88 35.18
N SER A 10 -24.09 34.88 34.39
CA SER A 10 -23.68 33.62 35.04
C SER A 10 -22.36 33.13 34.46
N THR A 11 -21.35 33.15 35.31
CA THR A 11 -20.06 32.48 35.18
C THR A 11 -20.19 30.98 35.34
N SER A 12 -19.29 30.25 34.68
CA SER A 12 -18.44 29.24 35.33
C SER A 12 -17.52 28.65 34.25
N THR A 13 -16.29 29.17 34.13
CA THR A 13 -15.07 28.48 34.57
C THR A 13 -14.97 27.02 34.12
N SER A 14 -14.03 26.73 33.22
CA SER A 14 -12.88 25.88 33.57
C SER A 14 -11.87 25.84 32.45
N SER A 15 -10.83 26.65 32.62
CA SER A 15 -9.48 26.40 32.12
C SER A 15 -8.92 25.15 32.79
N THR A 16 -9.26 23.95 32.32
CA THR A 16 -8.51 22.70 32.62
C THR A 16 -9.05 21.58 31.72
N HIS A 17 -8.16 20.85 31.05
CA HIS A 17 -8.42 19.62 30.28
C HIS A 17 -9.14 19.73 28.93
N LEU A 18 -8.44 20.20 27.90
CA LEU A 18 -8.61 19.67 26.54
C LEU A 18 -7.36 18.90 26.11
N ARG A 19 -7.05 17.85 26.87
CA ARG A 19 -6.24 16.72 26.36
C ARG A 19 -7.20 15.63 25.87
N GLY A 20 -8.19 16.04 25.08
CA GLY A 20 -9.06 15.10 24.38
C GLY A 20 -8.25 14.51 23.22
N LYS A 21 -7.90 13.22 23.31
CA LYS A 21 -7.33 12.50 22.17
C LYS A 21 -8.33 12.63 21.01
N ILE A 22 -7.93 13.25 19.90
CA ILE A 22 -8.74 13.22 18.69
C ILE A 22 -8.85 11.75 18.30
N LYS A 23 -10.05 11.28 17.96
CA LYS A 23 -10.23 9.94 17.38
C LYS A 23 -10.15 10.11 15.86
N SER A 24 -9.54 9.17 15.15
CA SER A 24 -9.51 9.23 13.67
C SER A 24 -10.91 9.35 13.07
N ASP A 25 -11.93 8.84 13.76
CA ASP A 25 -13.31 8.71 13.27
C ASP A 25 -14.18 9.94 13.60
N SER A 26 -13.63 11.00 14.19
CA SER A 26 -14.42 12.15 14.64
C SER A 26 -14.80 13.15 13.55
N PHE A 27 -14.21 13.08 12.35
CA PHE A 27 -14.43 14.06 11.30
C PHE A 27 -15.43 13.54 10.26
N GLN A 28 -16.52 14.29 10.04
CA GLN A 28 -17.53 13.99 9.02
C GLN A 28 -17.41 14.86 7.76
N ASN A 29 -16.75 16.01 7.83
CA ASN A 29 -16.52 16.91 6.70
C ASN A 29 -15.08 17.45 6.70
N ILE A 30 -14.68 18.05 5.58
CA ILE A 30 -13.31 18.52 5.36
C ILE A 30 -13.03 19.79 6.18
N ASP A 31 -14.01 20.67 6.34
CA ASP A 31 -13.86 21.95 7.03
C ASP A 31 -13.55 21.77 8.52
N ASP A 32 -14.20 20.82 9.18
CA ASP A 32 -13.95 20.47 10.59
C ASP A 32 -12.53 19.92 10.78
N ALA A 33 -12.05 19.12 9.83
CA ALA A 33 -10.70 18.58 9.84
C ALA A 33 -9.66 19.70 9.66
N LEU A 34 -9.90 20.63 8.73
CA LEU A 34 -9.04 21.79 8.49
C LEU A 34 -9.02 22.74 9.70
N ALA A 35 -10.17 23.07 10.26
CA ALA A 35 -10.28 23.91 11.44
C ALA A 35 -9.56 23.29 12.65
N SER A 36 -9.67 21.98 12.82
CA SER A 36 -8.97 21.25 13.90
C SER A 36 -7.45 21.24 13.68
N PHE A 37 -7.00 21.13 12.43
CA PHE A 37 -5.58 21.18 12.09
C PHE A 37 -4.99 22.55 12.42
N ASP A 38 -5.65 23.63 11.96
CA ASP A 38 -5.25 25.00 12.24
C ASP A 38 -5.25 25.32 13.73
N LEU A 39 -6.26 24.84 14.46
CA LEU A 39 -6.36 25.02 15.91
C LEU A 39 -5.16 24.39 16.62
N ILE A 40 -4.75 23.18 16.23
CA ILE A 40 -3.61 22.48 16.83
C ILE A 40 -2.30 23.23 16.54
N LEU A 41 -2.11 23.73 15.32
CA LEU A 41 -0.93 24.49 14.95
C LEU A 41 -0.81 25.81 15.72
N ARG A 42 -1.93 26.53 15.90
CA ARG A 42 -1.94 27.83 16.59
C ARG A 42 -1.87 27.72 18.10
N SER A 43 -2.44 26.67 18.69
CA SER A 43 -2.61 26.57 20.15
C SER A 43 -1.45 25.87 20.86
N ASN A 44 -0.55 25.20 20.13
CA ASN A 44 0.55 24.44 20.73
C ASN A 44 1.91 25.00 20.32
N ARG A 45 2.75 25.35 21.31
CA ARG A 45 4.17 25.72 21.06
C ARG A 45 4.98 24.59 20.42
N SER A 46 4.56 23.34 20.60
CA SER A 46 5.11 22.15 19.96
C SER A 46 3.96 21.19 19.65
N PRO A 47 3.31 21.33 18.48
CA PRO A 47 2.16 20.51 18.12
C PRO A 47 2.51 19.01 18.11
N PRO A 48 1.71 18.15 18.74
CA PRO A 48 1.97 16.72 18.73
C PRO A 48 1.68 16.14 17.34
N VAL A 49 2.74 15.66 16.67
CA VAL A 49 2.69 15.05 15.31
C VAL A 49 1.61 13.96 15.21
N MET A 50 1.43 13.18 16.28
CA MET A 50 0.40 12.14 16.35
C MET A 50 -1.03 12.67 16.16
N GLU A 51 -1.39 13.82 16.73
CA GLU A 51 -2.75 14.37 16.58
C GLU A 51 -2.96 14.96 15.18
N LEU A 52 -1.92 15.58 14.60
CA LEU A 52 -1.94 16.02 13.21
C LEU A 52 -2.09 14.81 12.26
N ASN A 53 -1.37 13.71 12.48
CA ASN A 53 -1.46 12.49 11.69
C ASN A 53 -2.87 11.86 11.70
N LYS A 54 -3.62 11.98 12.80
CA LYS A 54 -5.01 11.51 12.84
C LYS A 54 -5.91 12.33 11.93
N ILE A 55 -5.71 13.63 11.87
CA ILE A 55 -6.44 14.52 10.96
C ILE A 55 -6.09 14.19 9.52
N LEU A 56 -4.80 14.06 9.21
CA LEU A 56 -4.35 13.66 7.87
C LEU A 56 -4.94 12.28 7.47
N SER A 57 -4.96 11.31 8.39
CA SER A 57 -5.57 10.00 8.14
C SER A 57 -7.08 10.07 7.88
N ALA A 58 -7.80 10.95 8.59
CA ALA A 58 -9.22 11.18 8.34
C ALA A 58 -9.44 11.76 6.93
N LEU A 59 -8.66 12.75 6.53
CA LEU A 59 -8.69 13.35 5.20
C LEU A 59 -8.37 12.33 4.08
N VAL A 60 -7.46 11.38 4.33
CA VAL A 60 -7.19 10.26 3.41
C VAL A 60 -8.42 9.39 3.20
N ARG A 61 -9.16 9.01 4.26
CA ARG A 61 -10.41 8.24 4.09
C ARG A 61 -11.47 9.01 3.31
N MET A 62 -11.48 10.32 3.47
CA MET A 62 -12.34 11.22 2.71
C MET A 62 -11.85 11.45 1.27
N LYS A 63 -10.73 10.84 0.87
CA LYS A 63 -10.10 10.94 -0.46
C LYS A 63 -9.57 12.34 -0.80
N HIS A 64 -9.32 13.19 0.20
CA HIS A 64 -8.74 14.52 0.01
C HIS A 64 -7.21 14.50 -0.02
N TYR A 65 -6.63 13.72 -0.94
CA TYR A 65 -5.18 13.46 -0.98
C TYR A 65 -4.34 14.72 -1.25
N ALA A 66 -4.78 15.59 -2.16
CA ALA A 66 -4.09 16.84 -2.47
C ALA A 66 -4.04 17.79 -1.25
N THR A 67 -5.14 17.86 -0.49
CA THR A 67 -5.21 18.63 0.76
C THR A 67 -4.21 18.11 1.79
N VAL A 68 -4.11 16.79 1.96
CA VAL A 68 -3.14 16.16 2.88
C VAL A 68 -1.70 16.57 2.54
N ILE A 69 -1.34 16.61 1.26
CA ILE A 69 -0.01 17.04 0.82
C ILE A 69 0.24 18.52 1.17
N SER A 70 -0.74 19.39 0.92
CA SER A 70 -0.66 20.81 1.29
C SER A 70 -0.49 21.02 2.79
N LEU A 71 -1.27 20.32 3.62
CA LEU A 71 -1.16 20.38 5.09
C LEU A 71 0.18 19.84 5.59
N SER A 72 0.70 18.77 4.98
CA SER A 72 2.02 18.26 5.30
C SER A 72 3.13 19.28 5.02
N LYS A 73 3.04 20.01 3.90
CA LYS A 73 3.99 21.10 3.62
C LYS A 73 3.88 22.23 4.65
N GLN A 74 2.67 22.53 5.11
CA GLN A 74 2.47 23.48 6.21
C GLN A 74 3.15 23.00 7.50
N MET A 75 3.06 21.71 7.84
CA MET A 75 3.78 21.15 9.01
C MET A 75 5.29 21.46 8.94
N GLU A 76 5.92 21.24 7.78
CA GLU A 76 7.34 21.53 7.57
C GLU A 76 7.65 23.03 7.71
N MET A 77 6.77 23.91 7.20
CA MET A 77 6.92 25.37 7.32
C MET A 77 6.85 25.84 8.78
N PHE A 78 6.09 25.15 9.63
CA PHE A 78 6.05 25.38 11.07
C PHE A 78 7.18 24.68 11.84
N GLY A 79 8.14 24.06 11.14
CA GLY A 79 9.28 23.37 11.74
C GLY A 79 8.93 22.02 12.37
N ILE A 80 7.77 21.46 12.06
CA ILE A 80 7.32 20.17 12.59
C ILE A 80 7.89 19.05 11.73
N SER A 81 8.76 18.23 12.30
CA SER A 81 9.31 17.05 11.61
C SER A 81 8.28 15.95 11.48
N HIS A 82 8.24 15.31 10.31
CA HIS A 82 7.45 14.10 10.08
C HIS A 82 7.99 12.90 10.85
N ASP A 83 7.07 12.03 11.25
CA ASP A 83 7.37 10.69 11.72
C ASP A 83 7.04 9.63 10.65
N ILE A 84 7.29 8.36 10.97
CA ILE A 84 7.02 7.23 10.09
C ILE A 84 5.54 7.19 9.66
N CYS A 85 4.62 7.53 10.56
CA CYS A 85 3.19 7.52 10.28
C CYS A 85 2.83 8.63 9.27
N SER A 86 3.38 9.84 9.43
CA SER A 86 3.18 10.94 8.48
C SER A 86 3.68 10.56 7.09
N PHE A 87 4.88 9.98 7.00
CA PHE A 87 5.44 9.54 5.72
C PHE A 87 4.58 8.45 5.06
N ASN A 88 4.10 7.47 5.82
CA ASN A 88 3.19 6.44 5.31
C ASN A 88 1.89 7.04 4.74
N ILE A 89 1.30 8.00 5.44
CA ILE A 89 0.09 8.72 4.98
C ILE A 89 0.36 9.39 3.63
N LEU A 90 1.47 10.12 3.51
CA LEU A 90 1.83 10.84 2.28
C LEU A 90 2.12 9.92 1.11
N ILE A 91 2.82 8.80 1.34
CA ILE A 91 3.09 7.80 0.30
C ILE A 91 1.77 7.21 -0.22
N ASN A 92 0.81 6.97 0.67
CA ASN A 92 -0.52 6.55 0.25
C ASN A 92 -1.23 7.64 -0.59
N CYS A 93 -1.10 8.92 -0.23
CA CYS A 93 -1.63 10.02 -1.03
C CYS A 93 -1.00 10.10 -2.43
N PHE A 94 0.32 10.00 -2.53
CA PHE A 94 1.01 10.04 -3.82
C PHE A 94 0.64 8.86 -4.73
N ARG A 95 0.44 7.68 -4.15
CA ARG A 95 -0.11 6.51 -4.87
C ARG A 95 -1.48 6.80 -5.50
N HIS A 96 -2.36 7.49 -4.78
CA HIS A 96 -3.72 7.79 -5.26
C HIS A 96 -3.80 8.97 -6.23
N LEU A 97 -2.71 9.74 -6.38
CA LEU A 97 -2.61 10.88 -7.30
C LEU A 97 -1.75 10.55 -8.54
N ASP A 98 -1.38 9.28 -8.73
CA ASP A 98 -0.47 8.81 -9.79
C ASP A 98 0.83 9.66 -9.88
N CYS A 99 1.32 10.10 -8.72
CA CYS A 99 2.50 10.95 -8.55
C CYS A 99 3.63 10.16 -7.88
N VAL A 100 3.96 8.99 -8.42
CA VAL A 100 4.74 7.97 -7.70
C VAL A 100 6.21 8.39 -7.53
N ASP A 101 6.72 9.25 -8.42
CA ASP A 101 8.02 9.94 -8.29
C ASP A 101 8.24 10.61 -6.92
N PHE A 102 7.22 11.30 -6.42
CA PHE A 102 7.28 11.94 -5.12
C PHE A 102 7.22 10.93 -3.97
N GLY A 103 6.55 9.79 -4.17
CA GLY A 103 6.59 8.65 -3.27
C GLY A 103 8.00 8.09 -3.09
N TYR A 104 8.77 7.93 -4.18
CA TYR A 104 10.18 7.51 -4.12
C TYR A 104 11.04 8.52 -3.37
N SER A 105 10.90 9.81 -3.68
CA SER A 105 11.65 10.88 -3.02
C SER A 105 11.41 10.89 -1.51
N LEU A 106 10.16 10.68 -1.08
CA LEU A 106 9.79 10.64 0.32
C LEU A 106 10.35 9.43 1.07
N MET A 107 10.40 8.26 0.42
CA MET A 107 11.10 7.09 0.96
C MET A 107 12.60 7.31 1.07
N GLY A 108 13.23 7.95 0.08
CA GLY A 108 14.64 8.34 0.15
C GLY A 108 14.93 9.27 1.33
N LYS A 109 14.03 10.23 1.59
CA LYS A 109 14.09 11.10 2.78
C LYS A 109 13.96 10.28 4.07
N LEU A 110 13.05 9.31 4.12
CA LEU A 110 12.86 8.42 5.26
C LEU A 110 14.15 7.62 5.58
N PHE A 111 14.85 7.10 4.57
CA PHE A 111 16.12 6.40 4.79
C PHE A 111 17.25 7.34 5.24
N LYS A 112 17.35 8.54 4.67
CA LYS A 112 18.33 9.55 5.09
C LYS A 112 18.13 10.00 6.55
N LEU A 113 16.88 9.96 7.03
CA LEU A 113 16.54 10.26 8.43
C LEU A 113 16.77 9.06 9.37
N GLY A 114 17.34 7.96 8.88
CA GLY A 114 17.71 6.80 9.70
C GLY A 114 16.55 5.85 10.00
N PHE A 115 15.38 6.02 9.37
CA PHE A 115 14.27 5.10 9.54
C PHE A 115 14.55 3.79 8.79
N LYS A 116 14.46 2.67 9.52
CA LYS A 116 14.75 1.35 8.97
C LYS A 116 13.76 0.98 7.85
N PRO A 117 14.25 0.47 6.71
CA PRO A 117 13.38 -0.05 5.66
C PRO A 117 12.49 -1.18 6.20
N ASN A 118 11.25 -1.24 5.73
CA ASN A 118 10.29 -2.28 6.08
C ASN A 118 9.75 -2.89 4.79
N ILE A 119 9.56 -4.21 4.77
CA ILE A 119 9.17 -4.91 3.56
C ILE A 119 7.88 -4.36 2.95
N ILE A 120 6.82 -4.14 3.74
CA ILE A 120 5.51 -3.66 3.26
C ILE A 120 5.64 -2.32 2.52
N ARG A 121 6.52 -1.45 3.01
CA ARG A 121 6.81 -0.13 2.42
C ARG A 121 7.52 -0.27 1.08
N LEU A 122 8.48 -1.19 0.99
CA LEU A 122 9.25 -1.45 -0.22
C LEU A 122 8.43 -2.22 -1.26
N THR A 123 7.58 -3.16 -0.84
CA THR A 123 6.59 -3.85 -1.69
C THR A 123 5.63 -2.87 -2.35
N THR A 124 5.15 -1.90 -1.57
CA THR A 124 4.32 -0.78 -2.08
C THR A 124 5.03 -0.01 -3.18
N LEU A 125 6.34 0.18 -3.02
CA LEU A 125 7.19 0.95 -3.92
C LEU A 125 7.43 0.20 -5.23
N ILE A 126 7.80 -1.08 -5.12
CA ILE A 126 7.93 -1.99 -6.26
C ILE A 126 6.63 -2.03 -7.07
N HIS A 127 5.48 -2.12 -6.40
CA HIS A 127 4.19 -2.12 -7.09
C HIS A 127 3.93 -0.82 -7.86
N GLY A 128 4.36 0.32 -7.31
CA GLY A 128 4.32 1.60 -8.00
C GLY A 128 5.19 1.61 -9.25
N LEU A 129 6.43 1.11 -9.15
CA LEU A 129 7.38 1.06 -10.26
C LEU A 129 6.86 0.19 -11.40
N CYS A 130 6.35 -1.00 -11.08
CA CYS A 130 5.73 -1.91 -12.06
C CYS A 130 4.47 -1.33 -12.72
N ARG A 131 3.79 -0.34 -12.12
CA ARG A 131 2.61 0.32 -12.71
C ARG A 131 2.97 1.49 -13.61
N GLU A 132 4.16 2.06 -13.45
CA GLU A 132 4.71 3.13 -14.30
C GLU A 132 5.65 2.56 -15.38
N ASP A 133 5.65 1.24 -15.59
CA ASP A 133 6.54 0.52 -16.50
C ASP A 133 8.04 0.73 -16.21
N LYS A 134 8.39 1.12 -14.97
CA LYS A 134 9.76 1.32 -14.47
C LYS A 134 10.33 0.00 -13.92
N PHE A 135 10.42 -1.02 -14.77
CA PHE A 135 10.76 -2.37 -14.35
C PHE A 135 12.21 -2.54 -13.89
N VAL A 136 13.15 -1.80 -14.48
CA VAL A 136 14.57 -1.84 -14.10
C VAL A 136 14.73 -1.40 -12.64
N GLU A 137 14.12 -0.26 -12.31
CA GLU A 137 14.13 0.27 -10.95
C GLU A 137 13.40 -0.65 -9.96
N ALA A 138 12.34 -1.34 -10.41
CA ALA A 138 11.61 -2.32 -9.60
C ALA A 138 12.50 -3.52 -9.26
N VAL A 139 13.26 -4.02 -10.23
CA VAL A 139 14.23 -5.12 -10.07
C VAL A 139 15.37 -4.69 -9.16
N ASP A 140 15.99 -3.53 -9.41
CA ASP A 140 17.08 -3.00 -8.59
C ASP A 140 16.64 -2.89 -7.12
N LEU A 141 15.45 -2.34 -6.89
CA LEU A 141 14.89 -2.23 -5.54
C LEU A 141 14.61 -3.60 -4.91
N PHE A 142 14.12 -4.57 -5.69
CA PHE A 142 13.86 -5.92 -5.21
C PHE A 142 15.16 -6.63 -4.80
N ASP A 143 16.21 -6.53 -5.60
CA ASP A 143 17.51 -7.12 -5.25
C ASP A 143 18.13 -6.42 -4.03
N ASP A 144 18.00 -5.09 -3.94
CA ASP A 144 18.37 -4.31 -2.75
C ASP A 144 17.68 -4.81 -1.46
N ILE A 145 16.40 -5.21 -1.54
CA ILE A 145 15.66 -5.77 -0.41
C ILE A 145 16.31 -7.08 0.04
N VAL A 146 16.59 -7.97 -0.92
CA VAL A 146 17.16 -9.30 -0.67
C VAL A 146 18.59 -9.17 -0.12
N GLU A 147 19.43 -8.32 -0.71
CA GLU A 147 20.82 -8.09 -0.27
C GLU A 147 20.90 -7.50 1.15
N LYS A 148 19.95 -6.65 1.51
CA LYS A 148 19.85 -6.07 2.87
C LYS A 148 19.27 -7.05 3.90
N GLY A 149 19.01 -8.30 3.51
CA GLY A 149 18.50 -9.36 4.38
C GLY A 149 17.04 -9.18 4.79
N LEU A 150 16.30 -8.28 4.12
CA LEU A 150 14.86 -8.18 4.29
C LEU A 150 14.21 -9.33 3.52
N GLN A 151 13.19 -9.94 4.11
CA GLN A 151 12.52 -11.10 3.53
C GLN A 151 11.32 -10.63 2.70
N PRO A 152 11.35 -10.71 1.36
CA PRO A 152 10.17 -10.46 0.55
C PRO A 152 9.12 -11.52 0.84
N ASP A 153 7.87 -11.06 0.98
CA ASP A 153 6.73 -11.94 1.15
C ASP A 153 6.13 -12.35 -0.20
N VAL A 154 5.16 -13.27 -0.14
CA VAL A 154 4.41 -13.77 -1.30
C VAL A 154 3.86 -12.61 -2.13
N CYS A 155 3.34 -11.56 -1.48
CA CYS A 155 2.80 -10.38 -2.15
C CYS A 155 3.87 -9.68 -3.00
N THR A 156 5.07 -9.49 -2.44
CA THR A 156 6.20 -8.84 -3.13
C THR A 156 6.63 -9.62 -4.36
N TYR A 157 6.78 -10.95 -4.25
CA TYR A 157 7.10 -11.80 -5.39
C TYR A 157 6.00 -11.77 -6.45
N SER A 158 4.73 -11.92 -6.05
CA SER A 158 3.60 -11.87 -6.99
C SER A 158 3.53 -10.54 -7.74
N ILE A 159 3.85 -9.41 -7.09
CA ILE A 159 3.94 -8.10 -7.76
C ILE A 159 5.04 -8.10 -8.82
N MET A 160 6.25 -8.57 -8.49
CA MET A 160 7.38 -8.63 -9.43
C MET A 160 7.08 -9.54 -10.61
N VAL A 161 6.58 -10.75 -10.36
CA VAL A 161 6.23 -11.72 -11.41
C VAL A 161 5.16 -11.13 -12.33
N ASN A 162 4.11 -10.49 -11.78
CA ASN A 162 3.06 -9.87 -12.59
C ASN A 162 3.60 -8.71 -13.43
N GLY A 163 4.45 -7.85 -12.86
CA GLY A 163 5.07 -6.73 -13.56
C GLY A 163 5.91 -7.20 -14.75
N LEU A 164 6.88 -8.08 -14.49
CA LEU A 164 7.75 -8.66 -15.53
C LEU A 164 6.95 -9.40 -16.60
N SER A 165 5.91 -10.14 -16.20
CA SER A 165 5.04 -10.85 -17.14
C SER A 165 4.27 -9.88 -18.05
N LYS A 166 3.86 -8.71 -17.56
CA LYS A 166 3.16 -7.71 -18.39
C LYS A 166 4.07 -7.11 -19.46
N GLU A 167 5.35 -6.92 -19.13
CA GLU A 167 6.36 -6.43 -20.07
C GLU A 167 6.84 -7.50 -21.06
N GLY A 168 6.43 -8.76 -20.87
CA GLY A 168 6.88 -9.88 -21.72
C GLY A 168 8.24 -10.46 -21.34
N LEU A 169 8.80 -10.02 -20.20
CA LEU A 169 10.03 -10.55 -19.60
C LEU A 169 9.72 -11.85 -18.83
N LEU A 170 9.22 -12.87 -19.56
CA LEU A 170 8.74 -14.12 -18.96
C LEU A 170 9.84 -14.97 -18.33
N HIS A 171 11.06 -14.89 -18.87
CA HIS A 171 12.20 -15.61 -18.32
C HIS A 171 12.59 -15.05 -16.95
N GLU A 172 12.63 -13.73 -16.82
CA GLU A 172 12.89 -13.00 -15.59
C GLU A 172 11.77 -13.25 -14.57
N ALA A 173 10.51 -13.20 -15.02
CA ALA A 173 9.35 -13.53 -14.18
C ALA A 173 9.43 -14.96 -13.61
N LEU A 174 9.84 -15.93 -14.43
CA LEU A 174 10.07 -17.31 -14.02
C LEU A 174 11.20 -17.41 -12.98
N MET A 175 12.33 -16.74 -13.22
CA MET A 175 13.47 -16.72 -12.30
C MET A 175 13.05 -16.17 -10.94
N VAL A 176 12.29 -15.07 -10.90
CA VAL A 176 11.76 -14.49 -9.66
C VAL A 176 10.81 -15.46 -8.95
N PHE A 177 9.90 -16.11 -9.69
CA PHE A 177 8.98 -17.10 -9.13
C PHE A 177 9.72 -18.29 -8.50
N ARG A 178 10.76 -18.82 -9.17
CA ARG A 178 11.56 -19.95 -8.64
C ARG A 178 12.46 -19.55 -7.48
N LYS A 179 12.90 -18.29 -7.41
CA LYS A 179 13.70 -17.75 -6.30
C LYS A 179 12.93 -17.70 -4.97
N MET A 180 11.60 -17.72 -5.01
CA MET A 180 10.74 -17.70 -3.82
C MET A 180 11.15 -18.77 -2.78
N GLU A 181 11.15 -20.04 -3.17
CA GLU A 181 11.43 -21.16 -2.26
C GLU A 181 12.87 -21.11 -1.73
N GLY A 182 13.82 -20.75 -2.60
CA GLY A 182 15.23 -20.58 -2.23
C GLY A 182 15.46 -19.46 -1.19
N ASN A 183 14.59 -18.46 -1.18
CA ASN A 183 14.60 -17.36 -0.23
C ASN A 183 13.68 -17.62 0.99
N GLY A 184 13.20 -18.85 1.18
CA GLY A 184 12.35 -19.22 2.33
C GLY A 184 10.91 -18.72 2.25
N CYS A 185 10.44 -18.28 1.08
CA CYS A 185 9.06 -17.89 0.83
C CYS A 185 8.37 -18.96 -0.03
N LEU A 186 7.37 -19.65 0.50
CA LEU A 186 6.68 -20.69 -0.27
C LEU A 186 5.65 -20.06 -1.23
N PRO A 187 5.62 -20.45 -2.51
CA PRO A 187 4.56 -20.07 -3.44
C PRO A 187 3.20 -20.55 -2.94
N ASP A 188 2.19 -19.68 -3.08
CA ASP A 188 0.80 -20.00 -2.79
C ASP A 188 -0.07 -19.98 -4.06
N SER A 189 -1.38 -20.16 -3.89
CA SER A 189 -2.34 -20.04 -5.00
C SER A 189 -2.19 -18.71 -5.76
N CYS A 190 -1.99 -17.58 -5.08
CA CYS A 190 -1.83 -16.28 -5.73
C CYS A 190 -0.59 -16.25 -6.63
N SER A 191 0.56 -16.71 -6.14
CA SER A 191 1.79 -16.74 -6.93
C SER A 191 1.66 -17.63 -8.18
N TYR A 192 1.04 -18.80 -8.07
CA TYR A 192 0.78 -19.68 -9.21
C TYR A 192 -0.15 -19.03 -10.24
N ASN A 193 -1.27 -18.44 -9.79
CA ASN A 193 -2.19 -17.75 -10.69
C ASN A 193 -1.48 -16.65 -11.48
N VAL A 194 -0.64 -15.84 -10.82
CA VAL A 194 0.07 -14.74 -11.49
C VAL A 194 1.01 -15.25 -12.60
N ILE A 195 1.84 -16.26 -12.34
CA ILE A 195 2.77 -16.79 -13.37
C ILE A 195 2.01 -17.47 -14.52
N ILE A 196 0.93 -18.20 -14.22
CA ILE A 196 0.07 -18.83 -15.24
C ILE A 196 -0.57 -17.76 -16.13
N GLN A 197 -1.16 -16.73 -15.53
CA GLN A 197 -1.75 -15.61 -16.27
C GLN A 197 -0.72 -14.93 -17.18
N GLY A 198 0.54 -14.79 -16.72
CA GLY A 198 1.64 -14.27 -17.53
C GLY A 198 1.83 -15.07 -18.82
N TYR A 199 2.06 -16.38 -18.71
CA TYR A 199 2.25 -17.25 -19.88
C TYR A 199 1.02 -17.31 -20.80
N LEU A 200 -0.19 -17.34 -20.24
CA LEU A 200 -1.43 -17.33 -21.04
C LEU A 200 -1.60 -16.05 -21.86
N ARG A 201 -1.32 -14.88 -21.28
CA ARG A 201 -1.40 -13.59 -21.99
C ARG A 201 -0.42 -13.51 -23.16
N HIS A 202 0.73 -14.17 -23.03
CA HIS A 202 1.75 -14.28 -24.08
C HIS A 202 1.62 -15.52 -24.97
N LYS A 203 0.50 -16.24 -24.86
CA LYS A 203 0.15 -17.42 -25.67
C LYS A 203 1.12 -18.60 -25.55
N ASP A 204 1.91 -18.65 -24.47
CA ASP A 204 2.71 -19.82 -24.14
C ASP A 204 1.89 -20.82 -23.32
N VAL A 205 1.01 -21.54 -24.04
CA VAL A 205 0.11 -22.54 -23.46
C VAL A 205 0.89 -23.71 -22.85
N SER A 206 2.08 -24.02 -23.39
CA SER A 206 2.92 -25.12 -22.91
C SER A 206 3.41 -24.87 -21.49
N MET A 207 3.99 -23.69 -21.26
CA MET A 207 4.46 -23.29 -19.93
C MET A 207 3.29 -23.07 -18.97
N ALA A 208 2.20 -22.44 -19.42
CA ALA A 208 0.99 -22.29 -18.60
C ALA A 208 0.46 -23.64 -18.10
N LYS A 209 0.43 -24.66 -18.97
CA LYS A 209 0.02 -26.02 -18.60
C LYS A 209 0.94 -26.64 -17.54
N GLN A 210 2.26 -26.51 -17.69
CA GLN A 210 3.20 -27.03 -16.69
C GLN A 210 2.97 -26.42 -15.31
N PHE A 211 2.72 -25.10 -15.25
CA PHE A 211 2.41 -24.43 -13.99
C PHE A 211 1.04 -24.80 -13.42
N ILE A 212 0.04 -25.04 -14.26
CA ILE A 212 -1.26 -25.57 -13.82
C ILE A 212 -1.07 -26.97 -13.21
N ASP A 213 -0.25 -27.82 -13.82
CA ASP A 213 0.04 -29.17 -13.32
C ASP A 213 0.73 -29.12 -11.95
N GLU A 214 1.71 -28.24 -11.81
CA GLU A 214 2.43 -28.02 -10.55
C GLU A 214 1.51 -27.46 -9.45
N MET A 215 0.71 -26.44 -9.79
CA MET A 215 -0.26 -25.81 -8.89
C MET A 215 -1.25 -26.83 -8.32
N VAL A 216 -1.83 -27.64 -9.21
CA VAL A 216 -2.74 -28.73 -8.85
C VAL A 216 -2.04 -29.80 -8.01
N GLY A 217 -0.83 -30.20 -8.40
CA GLY A 217 -0.03 -31.17 -7.66
C GLY A 217 0.28 -30.74 -6.22
N LYS A 218 0.37 -29.43 -5.98
CA LYS A 218 0.55 -28.84 -4.64
C LYS A 218 -0.78 -28.53 -3.91
N GLY A 219 -1.93 -28.87 -4.52
CA GLY A 219 -3.25 -28.69 -3.90
C GLY A 219 -3.82 -27.26 -3.97
N PHE A 220 -3.28 -26.40 -4.83
CA PHE A 220 -3.79 -25.04 -5.02
C PHE A 220 -4.85 -24.98 -6.15
N SER A 221 -5.76 -24.01 -6.06
CA SER A 221 -6.83 -23.78 -7.04
C SER A 221 -6.63 -22.49 -7.83
N ALA A 222 -6.95 -22.52 -9.12
CA ALA A 222 -6.98 -21.32 -9.96
C ALA A 222 -8.07 -20.34 -9.53
N ASP A 223 -7.80 -19.05 -9.65
CA ASP A 223 -8.77 -17.98 -9.42
C ASP A 223 -9.66 -17.74 -10.65
N ALA A 224 -10.70 -16.91 -10.49
CA ALA A 224 -11.65 -16.61 -11.56
C ALA A 224 -10.97 -15.98 -12.78
N THR A 225 -9.99 -15.09 -12.57
CA THR A 225 -9.26 -14.41 -13.65
C THR A 225 -8.41 -15.39 -14.47
N THR A 226 -7.78 -16.36 -13.81
CA THR A 226 -7.00 -17.40 -14.49
C THR A 226 -7.92 -18.33 -15.26
N LEU A 227 -9.06 -18.71 -14.68
CA LEU A 227 -10.08 -19.50 -15.38
C LEU A 227 -10.60 -18.78 -16.64
N GLU A 228 -10.87 -17.48 -16.56
CA GLU A 228 -11.31 -16.64 -17.69
C GLU A 228 -10.30 -16.64 -18.85
N LEU A 229 -9.00 -16.51 -18.55
CA LEU A 229 -7.95 -16.56 -19.58
C LEU A 229 -7.83 -17.92 -20.26
N VAL A 230 -8.24 -18.97 -19.55
CA VAL A 230 -8.17 -20.36 -19.99
C VAL A 230 -9.43 -20.78 -20.78
N VAL A 231 -10.52 -20.00 -20.78
CA VAL A 231 -11.81 -20.36 -21.40
C VAL A 231 -11.70 -20.77 -22.88
N ASN A 232 -10.71 -20.26 -23.61
CA ASN A 232 -10.50 -20.62 -25.01
C ASN A 232 -9.79 -21.98 -25.21
N ASP A 233 -9.35 -22.64 -24.13
CA ASP A 233 -8.66 -23.93 -24.14
C ASP A 233 -9.40 -24.95 -23.26
N ASP A 234 -10.28 -25.72 -23.90
CA ASP A 234 -11.16 -26.71 -23.26
C ASP A 234 -10.38 -27.79 -22.48
N LEU A 235 -9.12 -28.05 -22.85
CA LEU A 235 -8.25 -29.02 -22.18
C LEU A 235 -7.77 -28.47 -20.83
N LEU A 236 -7.33 -27.22 -20.79
CA LEU A 236 -6.91 -26.56 -19.56
C LEU A 236 -8.09 -26.29 -18.62
N VAL A 237 -9.27 -25.92 -19.14
CA VAL A 237 -10.50 -25.74 -18.34
C VAL A 237 -10.88 -27.03 -17.62
N LYS A 238 -10.94 -28.16 -18.33
CA LYS A 238 -11.24 -29.47 -17.72
C LYS A 238 -10.26 -29.83 -16.61
N LYS A 239 -8.99 -29.48 -16.78
CA LYS A 239 -7.94 -29.77 -15.79
C LYS A 239 -8.15 -28.99 -14.50
N LEU A 240 -8.41 -27.68 -14.61
CA LEU A 240 -8.67 -26.82 -13.45
C LEU A 240 -9.98 -27.19 -12.73
N LEU A 241 -11.03 -27.56 -13.46
CA LEU A 241 -12.33 -27.96 -12.88
C LEU A 241 -12.31 -29.36 -12.23
N SER A 242 -11.43 -30.25 -12.65
CA SER A 242 -11.30 -31.58 -12.04
C SER A 242 -10.84 -31.52 -10.57
N CYS A 243 -10.13 -30.45 -10.18
CA CYS A 243 -9.60 -30.24 -8.84
C CYS A 243 -10.59 -29.56 -7.89
N SER A 244 -11.55 -28.78 -8.39
CA SER A 244 -12.59 -28.15 -7.57
C SER A 244 -13.52 -29.19 -6.94
N LYS A 245 -13.66 -30.36 -7.56
CA LYS A 245 -14.54 -31.45 -7.12
C LYS A 245 -13.90 -32.40 -6.11
N SER A 246 -12.56 -32.56 -6.12
CA SER A 246 -11.85 -33.39 -5.13
C SER A 246 -11.79 -32.75 -3.75
N SER A 247 -11.93 -31.42 -3.63
CA SER A 247 -11.94 -30.71 -2.35
C SER A 247 -13.32 -30.69 -1.65
N GLN A 248 -14.37 -31.24 -2.27
CA GLN A 248 -15.72 -31.33 -1.70
C GLN A 248 -16.16 -32.77 -1.36
N SER A 249 -15.32 -33.78 -1.60
CA SER A 249 -15.62 -35.19 -1.28
C SER A 249 -15.01 -35.72 0.02
N GLU A 250 -14.39 -34.86 0.83
CA GLU A 250 -13.79 -35.23 2.13
C GLU A 250 -14.33 -34.37 3.29
N SER A 251 -15.63 -34.10 3.32
CA SER A 251 -16.32 -33.50 4.47
C SER A 251 -17.55 -34.30 4.87
#